data_AF-A0A7Y3YKA0-F1
#
_entry.id   AF-A0A7Y3YKA0-F1
#
_cell.length_a   1.000
_cell.length_b   1.000
_cell.length_c   1.000
_cell.angle_alpha   90.00
_cell.angle_beta   90.00
_cell.angle_gamma   90.00
#
_symmetry.space_group_name_H-M   'P 1'
#
loop_
_entity.id
_entity.type
_entity.pdbx_description
1 polymer ?
#
loop_
_entity_poly.entity_id
_entity_poly.type
_entity_poly.pdbx_seq_one_letter_code
_entity_poly.pdbx_strand_id
1 'polypeptide(L)'
;MFKRALAASALLLSSSAFANIAVEVKNESRIYDVELTSKDYQTSRYSPNPQDTIIAKSSDRFNVSSNYPNVVRLVDFEYQYSDSSVYDAPRCHFRFVAVIDPRTGTMLPQKVIAENESRSYRDRAICTGKLDYFNVVTGDAKVTFTINRRKY
;
A
#
# COMPACT_ATOMS: atom_id res chain seq x y z
N MET A 1 26.53 36.98 42.86
CA MET A 1 25.91 37.06 41.52
C MET A 1 26.21 35.78 40.76
N PHE A 2 25.26 34.84 40.69
CA PHE A 2 25.40 33.64 39.85
C PHE A 2 24.17 33.58 38.93
N LYS A 3 24.38 33.96 37.66
CA LYS A 3 23.39 33.77 36.60
C LYS A 3 23.40 32.29 36.23
N ARG A 4 22.38 31.54 36.64
CA ARG A 4 22.12 30.20 36.13
C ARG A 4 21.68 30.34 34.67
N ALA A 5 22.59 30.04 33.75
CA ALA A 5 22.26 29.91 32.34
C ALA A 5 21.33 28.69 32.19
N LEU A 6 20.10 28.96 31.75
CA LEU A 6 19.18 27.97 31.22
C LEU A 6 19.80 27.42 29.94
N ALA A 7 20.41 26.23 30.02
CA ALA A 7 20.67 25.42 28.84
C ALA A 7 19.31 24.89 28.34
N ALA A 8 18.66 25.67 27.48
CA ALA A 8 17.57 25.17 26.66
C ALA A 8 18.17 24.20 25.65
N SER A 9 18.24 22.92 26.01
CA SER A 9 18.46 21.84 25.06
C SER A 9 17.30 21.85 24.08
N ALA A 10 17.46 22.58 22.97
CA ALA A 10 16.64 22.41 21.79
C ALA A 10 16.89 20.98 21.28
N LEU A 11 16.09 20.04 21.77
CA LEU A 11 15.83 18.79 21.08
C LEU A 11 15.23 19.17 19.73
N LEU A 12 16.10 19.36 18.73
CA LEU A 12 15.73 19.25 17.33
C LEU A 12 15.29 17.81 17.12
N LEU A 13 14.01 17.54 17.44
CA LEU A 13 13.30 16.40 16.90
C LEU A 13 13.26 16.64 15.39
N SER A 14 14.30 16.17 14.69
CA SER A 14 14.22 15.92 13.27
C SER A 14 13.22 14.76 13.13
N SER A 15 11.93 15.08 13.17
CA SER A 15 10.91 14.25 12.57
C SER A 15 11.24 14.22 11.09
N SER A 16 12.08 13.26 10.70
CA SER A 16 12.02 12.72 9.36
C SER A 16 10.57 12.26 9.23
N ALA A 17 9.74 13.12 8.65
CA ALA A 17 8.39 12.74 8.29
C ALA A 17 8.56 11.63 7.27
N PHE A 18 8.47 10.38 7.72
CA PHE A 18 8.46 9.23 6.83
C PHE A 18 7.25 9.44 5.94
N ALA A 19 7.50 9.78 4.68
CA ALA A 19 6.42 10.01 3.74
C ALA A 19 5.54 8.76 3.69
N ASN A 20 4.24 8.99 3.86
CA ASN A 20 3.26 7.93 4.07
C ASN A 20 2.44 7.75 2.80
N ILE A 21 2.24 6.49 2.42
CA ILE A 21 1.29 6.13 1.38
C ILE A 21 0.00 5.72 2.06
N ALA A 22 -1.05 6.53 1.89
CA ALA A 22 -2.39 6.16 2.30
C ALA A 22 -2.99 5.20 1.27
N VAL A 23 -3.33 3.99 1.72
CA VAL A 23 -3.88 2.93 0.88
C VAL A 23 -5.33 2.68 1.24
N GLU A 24 -6.19 2.60 0.23
CA GLU A 24 -7.56 2.09 0.36
C GLU A 24 -7.72 0.88 -0.57
N VAL A 25 -8.15 -0.25 -0.01
CA VAL A 25 -8.46 -1.46 -0.78
C VAL A 25 -9.96 -1.68 -0.74
N LYS A 26 -10.61 -1.74 -1.90
CA LYS A 26 -12.07 -1.91 -2.02
C LYS A 26 -12.38 -3.30 -2.54
N ASN A 27 -13.08 -4.10 -1.74
CA ASN A 27 -13.68 -5.33 -2.22
C ASN A 27 -15.08 -5.02 -2.78
N GLU A 28 -15.16 -4.85 -4.09
CA GLU A 28 -16.42 -4.55 -4.78
C GLU A 28 -17.22 -5.80 -5.17
N SER A 29 -16.71 -6.99 -4.83
CA SER A 29 -17.40 -8.25 -5.04
C SER A 29 -18.75 -8.25 -4.32
N ARG A 30 -19.75 -8.92 -4.88
CA ARG A 30 -21.12 -8.92 -4.33
C ARG A 30 -21.25 -9.76 -3.05
N ILE A 31 -20.67 -10.95 -3.07
CA ILE A 31 -20.84 -11.98 -2.01
C ILE A 31 -19.53 -12.70 -1.66
N TYR A 32 -18.41 -12.25 -2.23
CA TYR A 32 -17.13 -12.93 -2.09
C TYR A 32 -16.19 -12.10 -1.23
N ASP A 33 -15.74 -12.70 -0.14
CA ASP A 33 -14.71 -12.14 0.71
C ASP A 33 -13.34 -12.40 0.08
N VAL A 34 -12.37 -11.56 0.45
CA VAL A 34 -10.97 -11.73 0.03
C VAL A 34 -10.06 -11.79 1.23
N GLU A 35 -9.05 -12.64 1.15
CA GLU A 35 -8.04 -12.89 2.18
C GLU A 35 -6.68 -12.39 1.75
N LEU A 36 -5.97 -11.73 2.66
CA LEU A 36 -4.60 -11.30 2.46
C LEU A 36 -3.69 -12.54 2.46
N THR A 37 -2.99 -12.78 1.36
CA THR A 37 -2.08 -13.93 1.22
C THR A 37 -0.63 -13.53 1.43
N SER A 38 -0.25 -12.33 1.01
CA SER A 38 1.11 -11.84 1.16
C SER A 38 1.16 -10.32 1.21
N LYS A 39 2.22 -9.81 1.84
CA LYS A 39 2.61 -8.40 1.81
C LYS A 39 4.12 -8.30 1.95
N ASP A 40 4.71 -7.30 1.31
CA ASP A 40 6.11 -6.97 1.57
C ASP A 40 6.26 -6.50 3.02
N TYR A 41 7.17 -7.11 3.76
CA TYR A 41 7.56 -6.68 5.11
C TYR A 41 9.03 -6.24 5.17
N GLN A 42 9.78 -6.45 4.08
CA GLN A 42 11.22 -6.19 4.03
C GLN A 42 11.48 -4.72 3.72
N THR A 43 10.74 -4.14 2.77
CA THR A 43 10.95 -2.75 2.36
C THR A 43 9.95 -1.79 2.98
N SER A 44 8.83 -2.29 3.50
CA SER A 44 7.72 -1.47 3.98
C SER A 44 7.14 -1.89 5.33
N ARG A 45 6.58 -0.91 6.04
CA ARG A 45 5.83 -1.06 7.30
C ARG A 45 4.41 -0.56 7.12
N TYR A 46 3.45 -1.31 7.63
CA TYR A 46 2.02 -1.07 7.46
C TYR A 46 1.40 -0.69 8.80
N SER A 47 0.57 0.37 8.83
CA SER A 47 -0.09 0.85 10.04
C SER A 47 -1.47 1.48 9.75
N PRO A 48 -2.57 0.92 10.29
CA PRO A 48 -2.64 -0.42 10.89
C PRO A 48 -2.18 -1.51 9.90
N ASN A 49 -1.97 -2.74 10.38
CA ASN A 49 -1.76 -3.86 9.47
C ASN A 49 -2.99 -3.99 8.54
N PRO A 50 -2.79 -4.33 7.25
CA PRO A 50 -3.91 -4.62 6.36
C PRO A 50 -4.75 -5.74 6.94
N GLN A 51 -6.06 -5.66 6.76
CA GLN A 51 -6.99 -6.67 7.24
C GLN A 51 -6.69 -8.01 6.56
N ASP A 52 -6.65 -9.06 7.38
CA ASP A 52 -6.49 -10.44 6.90
C ASP A 52 -7.66 -10.86 6.01
N THR A 53 -8.86 -10.33 6.26
CA THR A 53 -10.05 -10.54 5.42
C THR A 53 -10.78 -9.23 5.18
N ILE A 54 -11.10 -8.93 3.92
CA ILE A 54 -11.98 -7.83 3.53
C ILE A 54 -13.29 -8.44 3.03
N ILE A 55 -14.36 -8.28 3.82
CA ILE A 55 -15.67 -8.83 3.47
C ILE A 55 -16.24 -8.18 2.20
N ALA A 56 -17.15 -8.88 1.52
CA ALA A 56 -17.82 -8.38 0.33
C ALA A 56 -18.44 -6.99 0.55
N LYS A 57 -18.32 -6.11 -0.45
CA LYS A 57 -18.81 -4.71 -0.41
C LYS A 57 -18.21 -3.86 0.71
N SER A 58 -17.03 -4.20 1.22
CA SER A 58 -16.33 -3.39 2.21
C SER A 58 -14.98 -2.88 1.69
N SER A 59 -14.31 -2.09 2.53
CA SER A 59 -13.01 -1.51 2.23
C SER A 59 -12.11 -1.56 3.44
N ASP A 60 -10.82 -1.81 3.20
CA ASP A 60 -9.77 -1.65 4.19
C ASP A 60 -8.95 -0.38 3.92
N ARG A 61 -8.41 0.22 4.98
CA ARG A 61 -7.59 1.42 4.91
C ARG A 61 -6.41 1.33 5.87
N PHE A 62 -5.22 1.56 5.32
CA PHE A 62 -3.98 1.56 6.09
C PHE A 62 -2.97 2.53 5.49
N ASN A 63 -1.94 2.86 6.25
CA ASN A 63 -0.80 3.62 5.77
C ASN A 63 0.41 2.72 5.59
N VAL A 64 1.23 3.03 4.60
CA VAL A 64 2.49 2.34 4.33
C VAL A 64 3.63 3.34 4.38
N SER A 65 4.62 3.03 5.22
CA SER A 65 5.87 3.78 5.34
C SER A 65 7.03 2.88 4.89
N SER A 66 8.10 3.50 4.38
CA SER A 66 9.26 2.75 3.89
C SER A 66 10.32 2.56 4.97
N ASN A 67 10.91 1.36 5.00
CA ASN A 67 12.14 1.07 5.75
C ASN A 67 13.36 1.78 5.15
N TYR A 68 13.28 2.21 3.89
CA TYR A 68 14.34 2.90 3.14
C TYR A 68 13.83 4.25 2.63
N PRO A 69 13.53 5.22 3.52
CA PRO A 69 12.86 6.46 3.17
C PRO A 69 13.66 7.35 2.21
N ASN A 70 14.96 7.17 2.11
CA ASN A 70 15.81 7.95 1.20
C ASN A 70 16.03 7.27 -0.16
N VAL A 71 15.34 6.14 -0.42
CA VAL A 71 15.56 5.33 -1.63
C VAL A 71 14.24 5.04 -2.34
N VAL A 72 13.28 4.45 -1.63
CA VAL A 72 12.05 3.91 -2.24
C VAL A 72 10.85 4.04 -1.30
N ARG A 73 9.66 4.13 -1.86
CA ARG A 73 8.39 3.83 -1.21
C ARG A 73 7.73 2.70 -1.98
N LEU A 74 7.37 1.63 -1.29
CA LEU A 74 6.77 0.45 -1.90
C LEU A 74 5.48 0.11 -1.18
N VAL A 75 4.44 -0.17 -1.93
CA VAL A 75 3.26 -0.90 -1.48
C VAL A 75 3.23 -2.15 -2.33
N ASP A 76 3.23 -3.31 -1.70
CA ASP A 76 3.23 -4.60 -2.40
C ASP A 76 2.50 -5.64 -1.54
N PHE A 77 1.37 -6.14 -2.03
CA PHE A 77 0.57 -7.14 -1.34
C PHE A 77 -0.36 -7.89 -2.30
N GLU A 78 -0.87 -9.03 -1.85
CA GLU A 78 -1.77 -9.90 -2.61
C GLU A 78 -3.00 -10.26 -1.78
N TYR A 79 -4.17 -10.23 -2.44
CA TYR A 79 -5.44 -10.73 -1.90
C TYR A 79 -6.01 -11.82 -2.81
N GLN A 80 -6.51 -12.91 -2.23
CA GLN A 80 -7.20 -14.02 -2.93
C GLN A 80 -8.65 -14.15 -2.48
N TYR A 81 -9.52 -14.76 -3.30
CA TYR A 81 -10.89 -15.08 -2.88
C TYR A 81 -10.94 -16.25 -1.89
N SER A 82 -11.65 -16.06 -0.76
CA SER A 82 -11.73 -16.99 0.38
C SER A 82 -12.49 -18.30 0.12
N ASP A 83 -13.37 -18.31 -0.87
CA ASP A 83 -14.29 -19.43 -1.13
C ASP A 83 -13.69 -20.53 -2.04
N SER A 84 -12.40 -20.42 -2.36
CA SER A 84 -11.71 -21.22 -3.35
C SER A 84 -10.42 -21.80 -2.75
N SER A 85 -9.92 -22.94 -3.26
CA SER A 85 -8.65 -23.49 -2.78
C SER A 85 -7.50 -22.52 -3.05
N VAL A 86 -6.49 -22.48 -2.17
CA VAL A 86 -5.30 -21.59 -2.30
C VAL A 86 -4.59 -21.71 -3.66
N TYR A 87 -4.65 -22.89 -4.30
CA TYR A 87 -3.96 -23.16 -5.56
C TYR A 87 -4.72 -22.69 -6.80
N ASP A 88 -6.04 -22.56 -6.72
CA ASP A 88 -6.92 -22.24 -7.85
C ASP A 88 -7.74 -20.95 -7.65
N ALA A 89 -7.64 -20.31 -6.49
CA ALA A 89 -8.35 -19.07 -6.18
C ALA A 89 -7.90 -17.93 -7.10
N PRO A 90 -8.85 -17.20 -7.73
CA PRO A 90 -8.52 -15.95 -8.38
C PRO A 90 -7.98 -14.96 -7.35
N ARG A 91 -6.96 -14.20 -7.72
CA ARG A 91 -6.26 -13.28 -6.82
C ARG A 91 -5.88 -11.98 -7.53
N CYS A 92 -5.62 -10.97 -6.72
CA CYS A 92 -5.12 -9.67 -7.14
C CYS A 92 -3.76 -9.42 -6.50
N HIS A 93 -2.74 -9.23 -7.34
CA HIS A 93 -1.45 -8.69 -6.91
C HIS A 93 -1.44 -7.17 -7.12
N PHE A 94 -1.13 -6.42 -6.07
CA PHE A 94 -1.11 -4.97 -6.09
C PHE A 94 0.28 -4.45 -5.79
N ARG A 95 0.75 -3.52 -6.62
CA ARG A 95 2.02 -2.84 -6.39
C ARG A 95 1.97 -1.37 -6.75
N PHE A 96 2.51 -0.54 -5.88
CA PHE A 96 2.84 0.85 -6.17
C PHE A 96 4.25 1.15 -5.69
N VAL A 97 5.06 1.77 -6.54
CA VAL A 97 6.46 2.11 -6.25
C VAL A 97 6.67 3.58 -6.52
N ALA A 98 7.38 4.27 -5.63
CA ALA A 98 7.99 5.55 -5.92
C ALA A 98 9.47 5.50 -5.53
N VAL A 99 10.35 5.96 -6.41
CA VAL A 99 11.81 5.95 -6.19
C VAL A 99 12.34 7.37 -6.17
N ILE A 100 13.39 7.63 -5.40
CA ILE A 100 14.07 8.92 -5.45
C ILE A 100 14.87 9.02 -6.76
N ASP A 101 14.77 10.15 -7.46
CA ASP A 101 15.69 10.49 -8.53
C ASP A 101 17.01 10.98 -7.90
N PRO A 102 18.14 10.28 -8.10
CA PRO A 102 19.42 10.68 -7.50
C PRO A 102 19.95 12.01 -8.05
N ARG A 103 19.45 12.50 -9.18
CA ARG A 103 19.90 13.75 -9.81
C ARG A 103 19.22 14.97 -9.22
N THR A 104 17.92 14.87 -8.94
CA THR A 104 17.08 15.98 -8.49
C THR A 104 16.70 15.88 -7.01
N GLY A 105 16.81 14.69 -6.41
CA GLY A 105 16.32 14.40 -5.07
C GLY A 105 14.79 14.29 -4.97
N THR A 106 14.06 14.39 -6.08
CA THR A 106 12.59 14.31 -6.10
C THR A 106 12.12 12.87 -6.20
N MET A 107 10.91 12.59 -5.70
CA MET A 107 10.28 11.29 -5.79
C MET A 107 9.58 11.11 -7.16
N LEU A 108 9.85 9.98 -7.81
CA LEU A 108 9.27 9.59 -9.10
C LEU A 108 8.30 8.41 -8.91
N PRO A 109 6.98 8.62 -9.09
CA PRO A 109 6.01 7.55 -8.98
C PRO A 109 6.08 6.66 -10.23
N GLN A 110 6.04 5.36 -10.02
CA GLN A 110 5.88 4.37 -11.08
C GLN A 110 4.39 4.13 -11.35
N LYS A 111 4.09 3.50 -12.49
CA LYS A 111 2.74 3.07 -12.81
C LYS A 111 2.22 2.14 -11.71
N VAL A 112 0.99 2.37 -11.26
CA VAL A 112 0.30 1.47 -10.34
C VAL A 112 0.01 0.14 -11.05
N ILE A 113 0.40 -0.95 -10.42
CA ILE A 113 0.21 -2.32 -10.90
C ILE A 113 -0.94 -2.94 -10.11
N ALA A 114 -1.87 -3.55 -10.84
CA ALA A 114 -2.98 -4.33 -10.32
C ALA A 114 -3.19 -5.50 -11.29
N GLU A 115 -2.64 -6.67 -10.94
CA GLU A 115 -2.61 -7.83 -11.82
C GLU A 115 -3.70 -8.82 -11.45
N ASN A 116 -4.39 -9.29 -12.49
CA ASN A 116 -5.40 -10.35 -12.37
C ASN A 116 -4.68 -11.68 -12.49
N GLU A 117 -4.61 -12.43 -11.40
CA GLU A 117 -4.10 -13.78 -11.44
C GLU A 117 -5.27 -14.77 -11.35
N SER A 118 -5.54 -15.46 -12.46
CA SER A 118 -6.58 -16.48 -12.53
C SER A 118 -6.24 -17.53 -13.58
N ARG A 119 -6.59 -18.80 -13.30
CA ARG A 119 -6.39 -19.91 -14.23
C ARG A 119 -7.57 -20.15 -15.19
N SER A 120 -8.69 -19.44 -15.04
CA SER A 120 -9.91 -19.68 -15.80
C SER A 120 -10.53 -18.38 -16.32
N TYR A 121 -11.00 -18.39 -17.57
CA TYR A 121 -11.78 -17.28 -18.12
C TYR A 121 -13.15 -17.12 -17.43
N ARG A 122 -13.71 -18.23 -16.93
CA ARG A 122 -15.05 -18.26 -16.32
C ARG A 122 -15.05 -17.78 -14.87
N ASP A 123 -13.90 -17.81 -14.21
CA ASP A 123 -13.75 -17.39 -12.83
C ASP A 123 -12.43 -16.66 -12.66
N ARG A 124 -12.50 -15.33 -12.59
CA ARG A 124 -11.33 -14.46 -12.52
C ARG A 124 -11.53 -13.27 -11.63
N ALA A 125 -10.42 -12.84 -11.03
CA ALA A 125 -10.31 -11.56 -10.38
C ALA A 125 -10.22 -10.44 -11.43
N ILE A 126 -10.77 -9.28 -11.08
CA ILE A 126 -10.68 -8.02 -11.80
C ILE A 126 -10.12 -7.02 -10.80
N CYS A 127 -8.87 -6.65 -11.03
CA CYS A 127 -8.06 -5.86 -10.14
C CYS A 127 -7.77 -4.54 -10.85
N THR A 128 -7.95 -3.42 -10.15
CA THR A 128 -7.57 -2.11 -10.66
C THR A 128 -6.88 -1.31 -9.59
N GLY A 129 -5.94 -0.46 -9.99
CA GLY A 129 -5.23 0.44 -9.09
C GLY A 129 -5.24 1.86 -9.65
N LYS A 130 -5.36 2.84 -8.76
CA LYS A 130 -5.39 4.25 -9.10
C LYS A 130 -4.54 5.04 -8.11
N LEU A 131 -3.63 5.85 -8.64
CA LEU A 131 -2.92 6.88 -7.87
C LEU A 131 -3.82 8.11 -7.78
N ASP A 132 -4.40 8.35 -6.61
CA ASP A 132 -5.31 9.47 -6.37
C ASP A 132 -4.57 10.78 -6.09
N TYR A 133 -3.40 10.69 -5.47
CA TYR A 133 -2.56 11.84 -5.12
C TYR A 133 -1.10 11.41 -5.04
N PHE A 134 -0.20 12.33 -5.40
CA PHE A 134 1.23 12.16 -5.22
C PHE A 134 1.95 13.50 -5.01
N ASN A 135 2.79 13.58 -4.00
CA ASN A 135 3.69 14.70 -3.75
C ASN A 135 5.10 14.36 -4.22
N VAL A 136 5.60 15.06 -5.24
CA VAL A 136 6.94 14.82 -5.81
C VAL A 136 8.09 15.22 -4.88
N VAL A 137 7.85 16.09 -3.90
CA VAL A 137 8.88 16.56 -2.95
C VAL A 137 8.98 15.61 -1.77
N THR A 138 7.84 15.25 -1.16
CA THR A 138 7.84 14.41 0.04
C THR A 138 7.76 12.92 -0.29
N GLY A 139 7.10 12.55 -1.39
CA GLY A 139 6.75 11.17 -1.70
C GLY A 139 5.46 10.69 -1.04
N ASP A 140 4.71 11.58 -0.38
CA ASP A 140 3.38 11.26 0.15
C ASP A 140 2.45 10.91 -1.00
N ALA A 141 1.67 9.85 -0.82
CA ALA A 141 0.80 9.36 -1.88
C ALA A 141 -0.53 8.87 -1.32
N LYS A 142 -1.55 8.87 -2.17
CA LYS A 142 -2.81 8.17 -1.91
C LYS A 142 -3.07 7.22 -3.08
N VAL A 143 -3.27 5.94 -2.78
CA VAL A 143 -3.54 4.91 -3.79
C VAL A 143 -4.80 4.15 -3.41
N THR A 144 -5.70 4.01 -4.37
CA THR A 144 -6.88 3.15 -4.24
C THR A 144 -6.69 1.91 -5.10
N PHE A 145 -6.84 0.74 -4.48
CA PHE A 145 -6.94 -0.55 -5.14
C PHE A 145 -8.37 -1.06 -5.07
N THR A 146 -8.79 -1.78 -6.10
CA THR A 146 -10.14 -2.35 -6.19
C THR A 146 -10.05 -3.78 -6.67
N ILE A 147 -10.79 -4.64 -5.99
CA ILE A 147 -10.88 -6.07 -6.23
C ILE A 147 -12.34 -6.41 -6.53
N ASN A 148 -12.59 -7.11 -7.63
CA ASN A 148 -13.91 -7.63 -7.98
C ASN A 148 -13.77 -8.99 -8.65
N ARG A 149 -14.83 -9.81 -8.59
CA ARG A 149 -14.84 -11.16 -9.17
C ARG A 149 -15.82 -11.21 -10.32
N ARG A 150 -15.39 -11.83 -11.41
CA ARG A 150 -16.25 -12.20 -12.51
C ARG A 150 -16.34 -13.71 -12.57
N LYS A 151 -17.51 -14.23 -12.22
CA LYS A 151 -17.85 -15.65 -12.22
C LYS A 151 -19.05 -15.89 -13.14
N TYR A 152 -18.92 -16.84 -14.07
CA TYR A 152 -19.92 -17.22 -15.09
C TYR A 152 -20.36 -18.67 -14.96
#